data_AF-A0A2D6JZH8-F1
#
_entry.id   AF-A0A2D6JZH8-F1
#
_cell.length_a   1.000
_cell.length_b   1.000
_cell.length_c   1.000
_cell.angle_alpha   90.00
_cell.angle_beta   90.00
_cell.angle_gamma   90.00
#
_symmetry.space_group_name_H-M   'P 1'
#
loop_
_entity.id
_entity.type
_entity.pdbx_description
1 polymer ?
#
loop_
_entity_poly.entity_id
_entity_poly.type
_entity_poly.pdbx_seq_one_letter_code
_entity_poly.pdbx_strand_id
1 'polypeptide(L)'
;MQNIFQTSKPVLGVTHPMIADMYVKKDYKSKRSNILVIQTRAIDEDDAVNATEQDLTDLLLDLEDIKRKAEDKIGKFDSVCIRR
;
A
#
# COMPACT_ATOMS: atom_id res chain seq x y z
N MET A 1 -4.78 6.39 29.41
CA MET A 1 -4.91 6.63 27.96
C MET A 1 -3.55 6.40 27.33
N GLN A 2 -3.31 5.25 26.68
CA GLN A 2 -2.01 4.98 26.03
C GLN A 2 -2.10 5.43 24.56
N ASN A 3 -1.40 6.51 24.23
CA ASN A 3 -1.15 6.93 22.85
C ASN A 3 -0.20 5.92 22.22
N ILE A 4 -0.74 5.04 21.38
CA ILE A 4 0.04 4.05 20.65
C ILE A 4 0.52 4.73 19.36
N PHE A 5 1.74 5.27 19.38
CA PHE A 5 2.38 5.79 18.17
C PHE A 5 2.55 4.64 17.17
N GLN A 6 1.67 4.57 16.17
CA GLN A 6 1.90 3.78 14.96
C GLN A 6 3.19 4.30 14.33
N THR A 7 4.27 3.55 14.43
CA THR A 7 5.47 3.81 13.63
C THR A 7 5.25 3.22 12.25
N SER A 8 4.53 3.96 11.40
CA SER A 8 4.51 3.68 9.96
C SER A 8 5.85 4.11 9.37
N LYS A 9 6.51 3.21 8.63
CA LYS A 9 7.72 3.56 7.88
C LYS A 9 7.34 3.78 6.42
N PRO A 10 7.52 4.98 5.84
CA PRO A 10 7.21 5.21 4.44
C PRO A 10 8.13 4.37 3.54
N VAL A 11 7.58 3.86 2.45
CA VAL A 11 8.32 3.18 1.38
C VAL A 11 8.54 4.18 0.27
N LEU A 12 9.79 4.65 0.14
CA LEU A 12 10.16 5.64 -0.87
C LEU A 12 10.76 4.96 -2.11
N GLY A 13 10.61 5.60 -3.27
CA GLY A 13 11.22 5.14 -4.53
C GLY A 13 10.43 4.08 -5.29
N VAL A 14 9.19 3.77 -4.87
CA VAL A 14 8.21 3.02 -5.64
C VAL A 14 7.08 3.96 -6.00
N THR A 15 6.93 4.27 -7.29
CA THR A 15 5.92 5.20 -7.79
C THR A 15 4.98 4.47 -8.73
N HIS A 16 3.69 4.67 -8.56
CA HIS A 16 2.66 4.17 -9.46
C HIS A 16 1.54 5.21 -9.55
N PRO A 17 0.92 5.45 -10.72
CA PRO A 17 -0.08 6.51 -10.91
C PRO A 17 -1.24 6.45 -9.92
N MET A 18 -1.65 5.24 -9.55
CA MET A 18 -2.73 4.98 -8.60
C MET A 18 -2.34 5.08 -7.13
N ILE A 19 -1.04 5.11 -6.81
CA ILE A 19 -0.58 5.11 -5.42
C ILE A 19 -0.43 6.54 -4.92
N ALA A 20 -1.21 6.89 -3.92
CA ALA A 20 -1.10 8.14 -3.19
C ALA A 20 0.04 8.07 -2.17
N ASP A 21 0.08 6.99 -1.39
CA ASP A 21 1.09 6.78 -0.36
C ASP A 21 1.36 5.29 -0.15
N MET A 22 2.55 4.96 0.34
CA MET A 22 2.98 3.61 0.60
C MET A 22 3.82 3.55 1.87
N TYR A 23 3.42 2.69 2.81
CA TYR A 23 4.10 2.59 4.09
C TYR A 23 3.97 1.20 4.69
N VAL A 24 4.92 0.85 5.55
CA VAL A 24 4.88 -0.39 6.32
C VAL A 24 4.22 -0.17 7.65
N LYS A 25 3.30 -1.05 7.97
CA LYS A 25 2.68 -1.17 9.29
C LYS A 25 3.09 -2.51 9.91
N LYS A 26 3.42 -2.50 11.20
CA LYS A 26 3.57 -3.73 11.98
C LYS A 26 2.24 -4.18 12.55
N ASP A 27 1.94 -5.47 12.44
CA ASP A 27 0.77 -6.04 13.12
C ASP A 27 1.00 -6.01 14.65
N TYR A 28 -0.02 -5.58 15.40
CA TYR A 28 0.01 -5.53 16.87
C TYR A 28 -0.15 -6.92 17.49
N LYS A 29 -0.87 -7.84 16.82
CA LYS A 29 -1.07 -9.22 17.29
C LYS A 29 0.18 -10.07 17.05
N SER A 30 0.87 -9.81 15.94
CA SER A 30 2.08 -10.51 15.55
C SER A 30 3.22 -9.50 15.45
N LYS A 31 4.02 -9.34 16.53
CA LYS A 31 5.21 -8.44 16.60
C LYS A 31 6.23 -8.60 15.45
N ARG A 32 6.05 -9.59 14.57
CA ARG A 32 6.91 -9.93 13.45
C ARG A 32 6.30 -9.69 12.06
N SER A 33 5.00 -9.42 11.95
CA SER A 33 4.36 -9.32 10.64
C SER A 33 4.50 -7.89 10.09
N ASN A 34 5.23 -7.77 8.98
CA ASN A 34 5.36 -6.52 8.24
C ASN A 34 4.28 -6.50 7.15
N ILE A 35 3.38 -5.52 7.24
CA ILE A 35 2.29 -5.31 6.29
C ILE A 35 2.63 -4.12 5.42
N LEU A 36 2.76 -4.32 4.11
CA LEU A 36 2.85 -3.24 3.14
C LEU A 36 1.46 -2.64 2.94
N VAL A 37 1.29 -1.37 3.27
CA VAL A 37 0.05 -0.64 3.03
C VAL A 37 0.22 0.23 1.80
N ILE A 38 -0.70 0.07 0.84
CA ILE A 38 -0.78 0.87 -0.37
C ILE A 38 -2.06 1.71 -0.28
N GLN A 39 -1.90 3.02 -0.10
CA GLN A 39 -2.99 3.98 -0.16
C GLN A 39 -3.16 4.40 -1.62
N THR A 40 -4.33 4.18 -2.18
CA THR A 40 -4.65 4.62 -3.55
C THR A 40 -5.18 6.05 -3.54
N ARG A 41 -5.05 6.77 -4.65
CA ARG A 41 -5.69 8.08 -4.81
C ARG A 41 -7.21 7.92 -4.83
N ALA A 42 -7.92 8.79 -4.11
CA ALA A 42 -9.37 8.89 -4.25
C ALA A 42 -9.67 9.49 -5.63
N ILE A 43 -10.40 8.75 -6.45
CA ILE A 43 -10.97 9.26 -7.70
C ILE A 43 -12.42 9.57 -7.34
N ASP A 44 -12.86 10.83 -7.54
CA ASP A 44 -14.22 11.26 -7.21
C ASP A 44 -15.25 10.33 -7.89
N GLU A 45 -16.17 9.78 -7.09
CA GLU A 45 -17.09 8.70 -7.49
C GLU A 45 -18.12 9.12 -8.56
N ASP A 46 -18.27 10.42 -8.82
CA ASP A 46 -19.33 10.98 -9.68
C ASP A 46 -19.10 10.76 -11.20
N ASP A 47 -17.86 10.50 -11.67
CA ASP A 47 -17.56 10.41 -13.11
C ASP A 47 -16.76 9.14 -13.53
N ALA A 48 -16.37 8.29 -12.58
CA ALA A 48 -15.22 7.39 -12.79
C ALA A 48 -15.45 5.90 -12.54
N VAL A 49 -16.69 5.39 -12.43
CA VAL A 49 -16.92 3.97 -12.05
C VAL A 49 -16.13 2.98 -12.94
N ASN A 50 -16.12 3.20 -14.27
CA ASN A 50 -15.39 2.32 -15.20
C ASN A 50 -13.86 2.57 -15.20
N ALA A 51 -13.42 3.83 -15.06
CA ALA A 51 -11.99 4.16 -15.00
C ALA A 51 -11.35 3.58 -13.73
N THR A 52 -12.09 3.62 -12.62
CA THR A 52 -11.65 3.16 -11.31
C THR A 52 -11.47 1.63 -11.25
N GLU A 53 -12.30 0.86 -11.97
CA GLU A 53 -12.13 -0.60 -12.06
C GLU A 53 -10.93 -1.00 -12.91
N GLN A 54 -10.70 -0.30 -14.02
CA GLN A 54 -9.55 -0.55 -14.89
C GLN A 54 -8.24 -0.17 -14.19
N ASP A 55 -8.21 1.00 -13.55
CA ASP A 55 -7.05 1.47 -12.79
C ASP A 55 -6.69 0.58 -11.60
N LEU A 56 -7.70 0.03 -10.91
CA LEU A 56 -7.49 -0.92 -9.82
C LEU A 56 -7.04 -2.28 -10.35
N THR A 57 -7.53 -2.70 -11.51
CA THR A 57 -7.05 -3.91 -12.19
C THR A 57 -5.58 -3.77 -12.56
N ASP A 58 -5.18 -2.63 -13.13
CA ASP A 58 -3.78 -2.34 -13.46
C ASP A 58 -2.89 -2.33 -12.22
N LEU A 59 -3.35 -1.71 -11.12
CA LEU A 59 -2.63 -1.76 -9.84
C LEU A 59 -2.47 -3.18 -9.30
N LEU A 60 -3.47 -4.04 -9.48
CA LEU A 60 -3.41 -5.45 -9.05
C LEU A 60 -2.47 -6.27 -9.93
N LEU A 61 -2.40 -5.99 -11.22
CA LEU A 61 -1.44 -6.61 -12.14
C LEU A 61 0.00 -6.22 -11.78
N ASP A 62 0.22 -4.95 -11.46
CA ASP A 62 1.53 -4.43 -11.06
C ASP A 62 1.89 -4.73 -9.59
N LEU A 63 0.97 -5.32 -8.82
CA LEU A 63 1.12 -5.50 -7.38
C LEU A 63 2.34 -6.36 -7.02
N GLU A 64 2.61 -7.41 -7.79
CA GLU A 64 3.77 -8.28 -7.58
C GLU A 64 5.08 -7.53 -7.79
N ASP A 65 5.14 -6.70 -8.82
CA ASP A 65 6.29 -5.85 -9.14
C ASP A 65 6.49 -4.74 -8.11
N ILE A 66 5.40 -4.08 -7.69
CA ILE A 66 5.39 -3.08 -6.62
C ILE A 66 5.90 -3.70 -5.32
N LYS A 67 5.39 -4.88 -4.96
CA LYS A 67 5.83 -5.63 -3.78
C LYS A 67 7.30 -5.95 -3.89
N ARG A 68 7.77 -6.53 -5.00
CA ARG A 68 9.18 -6.88 -5.19
C ARG A 68 10.10 -5.66 -5.06
N LYS A 69 9.74 -4.53 -5.68
CA LYS A 69 10.49 -3.26 -5.58
C LYS A 69 10.51 -2.74 -4.14
N ALA A 70 9.39 -2.81 -3.43
CA ALA A 70 9.32 -2.42 -2.02
C ALA A 70 10.17 -3.35 -1.12
N GLU A 71 10.16 -4.66 -1.39
CA GLU A 71 10.95 -5.64 -0.63
C GLU A 71 12.46 -5.44 -0.81
N ASP A 72 12.89 -5.08 -2.03
CA ASP A 72 14.28 -4.73 -2.31
C ASP A 72 14.75 -3.49 -1.53
N LYS A 73 13.85 -2.53 -1.30
CA LYS A 73 14.18 -1.27 -0.61
C LYS A 73 14.25 -1.40 0.90
N ILE A 74 13.31 -2.13 1.50
CA ILE A 74 13.11 -2.08 2.96
C ILE A 74 12.96 -3.47 3.62
N GLY A 75 13.01 -4.54 2.84
CA GLY A 75 12.91 -5.92 3.30
C GLY A 75 11.55 -6.57 3.06
N LYS A 76 11.48 -7.88 3.28
CA LYS A 76 10.32 -8.72 2.97
C LYS A 76 9.06 -8.35 3.75
N PHE A 77 7.90 -8.53 3.10
CA PHE A 77 6.58 -8.36 3.72
C PHE A 77 5.81 -9.67 3.75
N ASP A 78 5.04 -9.85 4.82
CA ASP A 78 4.18 -11.02 4.99
C ASP A 78 2.84 -10.83 4.28
N SER A 79 2.38 -9.58 4.14
CA SER A 79 1.06 -9.26 3.58
C SER A 79 1.04 -7.87 2.95
N VAL A 80 0.15 -7.68 1.98
CA VAL A 80 -0.13 -6.39 1.34
C VAL A 80 -1.57 -6.00 1.63
N CYS A 81 -1.79 -4.74 2.00
CA CYS A 81 -3.10 -4.17 2.30
C CYS A 81 -3.32 -2.95 1.40
N ILE A 82 -4.31 -3.00 0.52
CA ILE A 82 -4.70 -1.88 -0.32
C ILE A 82 -5.85 -1.14 0.37
N ARG A 83 -5.74 0.18 0.46
CA ARG A 83 -6.75 1.08 1.02
C ARG A 83 -7.04 2.20 0.02
N ARG A 84 -8.32 2.53 -0.13
CA ARG A 84 -8.75 3.82 -0.69
C ARG A 84 -8.71 4.85 0.44
#